data_AF-A0A1H9IY04-F1
#
_entry.id   AF-A0A1H9IY04-F1
#
_cell.length_a   1.000
_cell.length_b   1.000
_cell.length_c   1.000
_cell.angle_alpha   90.00
_cell.angle_beta   90.00
_cell.angle_gamma   90.00
#
_symmetry.space_group_name_H-M   'P 1'
#
loop_
_entity.id
_entity.type
_entity.pdbx_description
1 polymer ?
#
loop_
_entity_poly.entity_id
_entity_poly.type
_entity_poly.pdbx_seq_one_letter_code
_entity_poly.pdbx_strand_id
1 'polypeptide(L)' 'MPTFYVIDGVKIQLFFRDHNPPHFHAEFAEYKALIRIDDRQVLEGKLPKNKQKKILTWAKEHQEELMEIWLELQMTDED' A
#
# COMPACT_ATOMS: atom_id res chain seq x y z
N MET A 1 6.67 7.83 -7.87
CA MET A 1 6.09 6.70 -7.12
C MET A 1 7.23 5.88 -6.54
N PRO A 2 7.78 6.26 -5.37
CA PRO A 2 8.78 5.42 -4.70
C PRO A 2 8.15 4.06 -4.38
N THR A 3 8.91 3.01 -4.67
CA THR A 3 8.56 1.64 -4.23
C THR A 3 9.29 1.40 -2.93
N PHE A 4 8.53 1.26 -1.85
CA PHE A 4 9.07 0.99 -0.52
C PHE A 4 9.39 -0.50 -0.35
N TYR A 5 8.55 -1.38 -0.91
CA TYR A 5 8.74 -2.82 -0.82
C TYR A 5 8.44 -3.53 -2.14
N VAL A 6 9.07 -4.69 -2.33
CA VAL A 6 8.69 -5.65 -3.37
C VAL A 6 8.45 -6.99 -2.72
N ILE A 7 7.19 -7.43 -2.69
CA ILE A 7 6.76 -8.66 -2.00
C ILE A 7 6.18 -9.62 -3.01
N ASP A 8 6.82 -10.77 -3.21
CA ASP A 8 6.41 -11.78 -4.20
C ASP A 8 6.22 -11.15 -5.61
N GLY A 9 7.08 -10.20 -5.98
CA GLY A 9 7.02 -9.46 -7.25
C GLY A 9 5.95 -8.36 -7.33
N VAL A 10 5.15 -8.16 -6.28
CA VAL A 10 4.21 -7.03 -6.18
C VAL A 10 4.95 -5.83 -5.62
N LYS A 11 4.90 -4.70 -6.32
CA LYS A 11 5.45 -3.43 -5.84
C LYS A 11 4.46 -2.82 -4.85
N ILE A 12 4.95 -2.42 -3.69
CA ILE A 12 4.21 -1.66 -2.67
C ILE A 12 4.68 -0.21 -2.72
N GLN A 13 3.74 0.69 -2.94
CA GLN A 13 4.01 2.10 -3.15
C GLN A 13 3.07 2.95 -2.29
N LEU A 14 3.59 4.00 -1.70
CA LEU A 14 2.85 5.02 -0.97
C LEU A 14 3.19 6.38 -1.58
N PHE A 15 2.22 7.27 -1.70
CA PHE A 15 2.42 8.56 -2.36
C PHE A 15 2.29 9.74 -1.42
N PHE A 16 3.09 10.76 -1.74
CA PHE A 16 2.93 12.10 -1.21
C PHE A 16 1.56 12.65 -1.63
N ARG A 17 0.84 13.30 -0.70
CA ARG A 17 -0.53 13.82 -0.89
C ARG A 17 -1.59 12.77 -1.24
N ASP A 18 -1.40 11.50 -0.85
CA ASP A 18 -2.54 10.57 -0.85
C ASP A 18 -3.62 11.09 0.12
N HIS A 19 -4.88 10.94 -0.27
CA HIS A 19 -6.00 11.35 0.56
C HIS A 19 -6.43 10.26 1.53
N ASN A 20 -7.11 10.67 2.60
CA ASN A 20 -7.78 9.73 3.49
C ASN A 20 -8.80 8.85 2.73
N PRO A 21 -8.96 7.57 3.11
CA PRO A 21 -8.28 6.91 4.23
C PRO A 21 -6.84 6.51 3.91
N PRO A 22 -5.95 6.30 4.91
CA PRO A 22 -4.59 5.82 4.67
C PRO A 22 -4.57 4.51 3.88
N HIS A 23 -3.83 4.49 2.78
CA HIS A 23 -3.79 3.35 1.86
C HIS A 23 -2.41 3.23 1.20
N PHE A 24 -2.16 2.06 0.60
CA PHE A 24 -1.02 1.83 -0.27
C PHE A 24 -1.47 1.26 -1.62
N HIS A 25 -0.64 1.46 -2.62
CA HIS A 25 -0.79 0.90 -3.96
C HIS A 25 -0.01 -0.39 -4.08
N ALA A 26 -0.66 -1.42 -4.60
CA ALA A 26 -0.06 -2.70 -4.92
C ALA A 26 -0.13 -2.95 -6.42
N GLU A 27 1.02 -3.06 -7.08
CA GLU A 27 1.13 -3.22 -8.54
C GLU A 27 1.87 -4.51 -8.93
N PHE A 28 1.27 -5.30 -9.82
CA PHE A 28 1.84 -6.52 -10.38
C PHE A 28 1.42 -6.69 -11.84
N ALA A 29 2.35 -6.57 -12.78
CA ALA A 29 2.05 -6.59 -14.22
C ALA A 29 0.92 -5.59 -14.57
N GLU A 30 -0.17 -6.05 -15.18
CA GLU A 30 -1.34 -5.23 -15.49
C GLU A 30 -2.28 -4.99 -14.29
N TYR A 31 -2.06 -5.68 -13.17
CA TYR A 31 -2.91 -5.61 -11.99
C TYR A 31 -2.50 -4.49 -11.05
N LYS A 32 -3.49 -3.74 -10.58
CA LYS A 32 -3.35 -2.69 -9.57
C LYS A 32 -4.43 -2.83 -8.53
N ALA A 33 -4.08 -2.62 -7.26
CA ALA A 33 -5.03 -2.55 -6.17
C ALA A 33 -4.67 -1.41 -5.22
N LEU A 34 -5.69 -0.74 -4.72
CA LEU A 34 -5.62 0.23 -3.64
C LEU A 34 -6.06 -0.47 -2.36
N ILE A 35 -5.21 -0.52 -1.34
CA ILE A 35 -5.47 -1.29 -0.12
C ILE A 35 -5.36 -0.36 1.08
N ARG A 36 -6.44 -0.29 1.88
CA ARG A 36 -6.48 0.51 3.11
C ARG A 36 -5.54 -0.08 4.16
N ILE A 37 -4.77 0.75 4.86
CA ILE A 37 -3.74 0.25 5.80
C ILE A 37 -4.38 -0.33 7.07
N ASP A 38 -5.43 0.29 7.60
CA ASP A 38 -6.06 -0.03 8.89
C ASP A 38 -6.62 -1.47 8.97
N ASP A 39 -7.39 -1.88 7.98
CA ASP A 39 -8.14 -3.13 7.97
C ASP A 39 -7.82 -4.00 6.75
N ARG A 40 -6.99 -3.50 5.83
CA ARG A 40 -6.59 -4.15 4.58
C ARG A 40 -7.75 -4.37 3.62
N GLN A 41 -8.81 -3.56 3.72
CA GLN A 41 -9.86 -3.54 2.71
C GLN A 41 -9.27 -3.11 1.35
N VAL A 42 -9.60 -3.85 0.29
CA VAL A 42 -9.33 -3.39 -1.08
C VAL A 42 -10.36 -2.33 -1.42
N LEU A 43 -9.90 -1.09 -1.60
CA LEU A 43 -10.71 0.07 -1.93
C LEU A 43 -11.00 0.12 -3.43
N GLU A 44 -10.01 -0.22 -4.25
CA GLU A 44 -10.12 -0.23 -5.70
C GLU A 44 -9.24 -1.31 -6.34
N GLY A 45 -9.66 -1.79 -7.51
CA GLY A 45 -8.87 -2.70 -8.32
C GLY A 45 -8.79 -4.11 -7.73
N LYS A 46 -7.76 -4.86 -8.13
CA LYS A 46 -7.54 -6.24 -7.70
C LYS A 46 -6.12 -6.69 -8.04
N LEU A 47 -5.66 -7.70 -7.30
CA LEU A 47 -4.52 -8.52 -7.68
C LEU A 47 -4.98 -9.94 -8.02
N PRO A 48 -4.15 -10.76 -8.69
CA PRO A 48 -4.41 -12.19 -8.76
C PRO A 48 -4.58 -12.78 -7.35
N LYS A 49 -5.55 -13.68 -7.16
CA LYS A 49 -6.00 -14.15 -5.82
C LYS A 49 -4.85 -14.54 -4.88
N ASN A 50 -3.86 -15.28 -5.38
CA ASN A 50 -2.72 -15.73 -4.58
C ASN A 50 -1.80 -14.57 -4.16
N LYS A 51 -1.59 -13.58 -5.05
CA LYS A 51 -0.83 -12.35 -4.74
C LYS A 51 -1.59 -11.53 -3.71
N GLN A 52 -2.89 -11.30 -3.94
CA GLN A 52 -3.73 -10.54 -3.00
C GLN A 52 -3.67 -11.14 -1.59
N LYS A 53 -3.89 -12.46 -1.45
CA LYS A 53 -3.82 -13.13 -0.14
C LYS A 53 -2.48 -12.89 0.56
N LYS A 54 -1.36 -13.04 -0.16
CA LYS A 54 -0.03 -12.80 0.40
C LYS A 54 0.17 -11.35 0.83
N ILE A 55 -0.22 -10.39 0.00
CA ILE A 55 -0.09 -8.95 0.31
C ILE A 55 -0.97 -8.55 1.48
N LEU A 56 -2.18 -9.08 1.60
CA LEU A 56 -3.05 -8.79 2.75
C LEU A 56 -2.50 -9.38 4.05
N THR A 57 -1.88 -10.56 4.01
CA THR A 57 -1.18 -11.14 5.18
C THR A 57 0.04 -10.30 5.55
N TRP A 58 0.89 -9.97 4.58
CA TRP A 58 2.07 -9.14 4.79
C TRP A 58 1.70 -7.75 5.36
N ALA A 59 0.70 -7.08 4.79
CA ALA A 59 0.25 -5.77 5.23
C ALA A 59 -0.34 -5.81 6.65
N LYS A 60 -0.86 -6.96 7.11
CA LYS A 60 -1.27 -7.13 8.52
C LYS A 60 -0.07 -7.12 9.46
N GLU A 61 1.03 -7.76 9.07
CA GLU A 61 2.26 -7.86 9.86
C GLU A 61 3.05 -6.55 9.87
N HIS A 62 2.85 -5.68 8.87
CA HIS A 62 3.58 -4.41 8.69
C HIS A 62 2.66 -3.18 8.79
N GLN A 63 1.51 -3.31 9.45
CA GLN A 63 0.50 -2.25 9.51
C GLN A 63 1.06 -0.96 10.13
N GLU A 64 1.83 -1.08 11.23
CA GLU A 64 2.40 0.08 11.94
C GLU A 64 3.41 0.81 11.06
N GLU A 65 4.35 0.08 10.46
CA GLU A 65 5.36 0.63 9.55
C GLU A 65 4.74 1.32 8.32
N LEU A 66 3.71 0.71 7.72
CA LEU A 66 2.97 1.33 6.61
C LEU A 66 2.28 2.63 7.03
N MET A 67 1.76 2.69 8.26
CA MET A 67 1.12 3.90 8.79
C MET A 67 2.15 5.01 9.06
N GLU A 68 3.30 4.66 9.63
CA GLU A 68 4.40 5.60 9.86
C GLU A 68 4.89 6.22 8.55
N ILE A 69 5.16 5.40 7.53
CA ILE A 69 5.55 5.88 6.19
C ILE A 69 4.47 6.79 5.61
N TRP A 70 3.20 6.40 5.73
CA TRP A 70 2.10 7.22 5.21
C TRP A 70 2.06 8.59 5.90
N LEU A 71 2.21 8.64 7.23
CA LEU A 71 2.24 9.89 8.00
C LEU A 71 3.43 10.78 7.65
N GLU A 72 4.63 10.21 7.55
CA GLU A 72 5.83 10.95 7.13
C GLU A 72 5.68 11.58 5.74
N LEU A 73 5.04 10.86 4.81
CA LEU A 73 4.72 11.36 3.48
C LEU A 73 3.63 12.44 3.48
N GLN A 74 2.83 12.61 4.54
CA GLN A 74 1.91 13.74 4.68
C GLN A 74 2.58 14.97 5.29
N MET A 75 3.58 14.78 6.14
CA MET A 75 4.28 15.87 6.85
C MET A 75 5.37 16.56 6.00
N THR A 76 5.85 15.90 4.95
CA THR A 76 6.90 16.43 4.06
C THR A 76 6.43 17.56 3.12
N ASP A 77 5.21 18.10 3.32
CA ASP A 77 4.61 19.21 2.55
C ASP A 77 4.69 20.58 3.26
N GLU A 78 5.25 20.65 4.48
CA GLU A 78 5.28 21.90 5.27
C GLU A 78 6.53 22.79 5.08
N ASP A 79 7.43 22.48 4.13
CA ASP A 79 8.63 23.30 3.82
C ASP A 79 8.56 24.07 2.48
#